data_AF-A0A3B0UAD2-F1
#
_entry.id   AF-A0A3B0UAD2-F1
#
_cell.length_a   1.000
_cell.length_b   1.000
_cell.length_c   1.000
_cell.angle_alpha   90.00
_cell.angle_beta   90.00
_cell.angle_gamma   90.00
#
_symmetry.space_group_name_H-M   'P 1'
#
loop_
_entity.id
_entity.type
_entity.pdbx_description
1 polymer ?
#
loop_
_entity_poly.entity_id
_entity_poly.type
_entity_poly.pdbx_seq_one_letter_code
_entity_poly.pdbx_strand_id
1 'polypeptide(L)'
;MEFEALYYDGVVARAQNVLVKIEQLDAKYTDPKSPEFLVENSAAIAINKLDLERGGRGHEIAHWRANHVFSISSARTELRLGVNNRLAGERLVFSGSQINQIHHLLPGLKIKRRKNRGRQMRFVGLASGALVSLVAAYIYGIPLMANRIVGLIPAQTEVDFGLTIVGQMSDAFAEQGGIPLCDEDANSVANLAIARFVDQALQGVDTPFAVDIDVVANPIPNAFALPGGQAYYFSGLLQKTQNSDEFSAVLAHEIGHVVARHGMQKMISSAGTGLLVGFVLGDITGLSVAGGLGSILINNSFSREAEREADAFAAQVSTRINFNPAAMVNLLDRVALDDEFAKAMALFGTHPLNSQRREALAQSGRQISTGDAPFSSQEWLAIKSMCPILDAANEGQNDAATGGDEGST
;
A
#
# COMPACT_ATOMS: atom_id res chain seq x y z
N MET A 1 -1.15 -41.22 -43.78
CA MET A 1 0.12 -41.35 -43.04
C MET A 1 -0.19 -41.81 -41.64
N GLU A 2 0.63 -42.67 -41.06
CA GLU A 2 0.42 -43.26 -39.74
C GLU A 2 1.54 -42.83 -38.79
N PHE A 3 1.16 -42.48 -37.56
CA PHE A 3 2.07 -42.06 -36.50
C PHE A 3 1.72 -42.78 -35.22
N GLU A 4 2.71 -43.06 -34.37
CA GLU A 4 2.44 -43.53 -33.02
C GLU A 4 2.33 -42.32 -32.07
N ALA A 5 1.30 -42.33 -31.22
CA ALA A 5 1.13 -41.33 -30.18
C ALA A 5 0.63 -41.95 -28.89
N LEU A 6 0.86 -41.25 -27.77
CA LEU A 6 0.25 -41.58 -26.50
C LEU A 6 -1.10 -40.88 -26.39
N TYR A 7 -2.17 -41.66 -26.29
CA TYR A 7 -3.52 -41.17 -25.98
C TYR A 7 -3.81 -41.24 -24.48
N TYR A 8 -4.40 -40.17 -23.95
CA TYR A 8 -4.92 -40.11 -22.59
C TYR A 8 -6.42 -39.86 -22.64
N ASP A 9 -7.19 -40.79 -22.09
CA ASP A 9 -8.63 -40.65 -21.93
C ASP A 9 -8.90 -39.79 -20.68
N GLY A 10 -9.63 -38.67 -20.82
CA GLY A 10 -9.85 -37.71 -19.73
C GLY A 10 -10.49 -38.30 -18.46
N VAL A 11 -11.11 -39.48 -18.57
CA VAL A 11 -11.73 -40.21 -17.44
C VAL A 11 -10.73 -41.12 -16.72
N VAL A 12 -9.71 -41.63 -17.43
CA VAL A 12 -8.72 -42.58 -16.90
C VAL A 12 -7.35 -42.19 -17.44
N ALA A 13 -6.44 -41.70 -16.57
CA ALA A 13 -5.07 -41.31 -16.93
C ALA A 13 -4.14 -42.48 -17.31
N ARG A 14 -4.67 -43.49 -18.01
CA ARG A 14 -3.90 -44.60 -18.58
C ARG A 14 -3.44 -44.20 -19.97
N ALA A 15 -2.13 -44.05 -20.11
CA ALA A 15 -1.50 -43.85 -21.40
C ALA A 15 -1.63 -45.14 -22.24
N GLN A 16 -2.07 -45.00 -23.49
CA GLN A 16 -2.11 -46.10 -24.44
C GLN A 16 -1.43 -45.68 -25.74
N ASN A 17 -0.61 -46.56 -26.31
CA ASN A 17 -0.06 -46.37 -27.66
C ASN A 17 -1.19 -46.57 -28.66
N VAL A 18 -1.44 -45.53 -29.44
CA VAL A 18 -2.45 -45.53 -30.51
C VAL A 18 -1.78 -45.21 -31.83
N LEU A 19 -2.31 -45.81 -32.90
CA LEU A 19 -1.94 -45.46 -34.25
C LEU A 19 -2.83 -44.29 -34.68
N VAL A 20 -2.20 -43.16 -34.99
CA VAL A 20 -2.86 -41.96 -35.50
C VAL A 20 -2.77 -42.01 -37.02
N LYS A 21 -3.88 -42.32 -37.66
CA LYS A 21 -3.98 -42.29 -39.11
C LYS A 21 -4.46 -40.92 -39.56
N ILE A 22 -3.68 -40.35 -40.45
CA ILE A 22 -3.92 -39.04 -41.04
C ILE A 22 -4.33 -39.26 -42.50
N GLU A 23 -5.61 -39.03 -42.79
CA GLU A 23 -6.19 -39.24 -44.12
C GLU A 23 -6.46 -37.92 -44.86
N GLN A 24 -6.38 -38.02 -46.19
CA GLN A 24 -6.70 -36.94 -47.12
C GLN A 24 -8.17 -37.02 -47.50
N LEU A 25 -8.93 -35.96 -47.25
CA LEU A 25 -10.28 -35.80 -47.76
C LEU A 25 -10.43 -34.37 -48.29
N ASP A 26 -10.60 -34.24 -49.61
CA ASP A 26 -10.99 -33.04 -50.37
C ASP A 26 -12.53 -32.79 -50.24
N ALA A 27 -13.16 -31.63 -50.47
CA ALA A 27 -12.79 -30.33 -51.04
C ALA A 27 -13.81 -29.20 -50.65
N LYS A 28 -13.40 -27.95 -50.97
CA LYS A 28 -14.13 -26.67 -51.21
C LYS A 28 -14.93 -25.96 -50.09
N TYR A 29 -14.55 -24.70 -49.86
CA TYR A 29 -15.45 -23.63 -49.42
C TYR A 29 -15.60 -22.61 -50.56
N THR A 30 -16.85 -22.29 -50.91
CA THR A 30 -17.22 -21.21 -51.83
C THR A 30 -17.63 -20.01 -50.99
N ASP A 31 -17.06 -18.83 -51.26
CA ASP A 31 -17.56 -17.58 -50.68
C ASP A 31 -18.80 -17.13 -51.48
N PRO A 32 -19.99 -16.96 -50.87
CA PRO A 32 -21.16 -16.43 -51.57
C PRO A 32 -21.11 -14.92 -51.87
N LYS A 33 -20.01 -14.20 -51.56
CA LYS A 33 -19.94 -12.74 -51.66
C LYS A 33 -18.88 -12.09 -52.56
N SER A 34 -18.08 -12.81 -53.34
CA SER A 34 -17.13 -12.12 -54.25
C SER A 34 -16.91 -12.83 -55.58
N PRO A 35 -17.33 -12.24 -56.72
CA PRO A 35 -16.73 -12.53 -58.02
C PRO A 35 -15.38 -11.79 -58.09
N GLU A 36 -14.42 -12.36 -58.82
CA GLU A 36 -13.07 -11.82 -59.06
C GLU A 36 -12.05 -12.08 -57.93
N PHE A 37 -11.41 -13.24 -57.98
CA PHE A 37 -10.00 -13.38 -58.41
C PHE A 37 -9.60 -14.86 -58.36
N LEU A 38 -9.22 -15.40 -59.52
CA LEU A 38 -8.54 -16.67 -59.71
C LEU A 38 -7.07 -16.52 -59.26
N VAL A 39 -6.58 -17.45 -58.44
CA VAL A 39 -5.14 -17.73 -58.30
C VAL A 39 -4.94 -19.26 -58.31
N GLU A 40 -4.55 -19.79 -59.46
CA GLU A 40 -3.72 -21.00 -59.64
C GLU A 40 -2.27 -20.63 -59.26
N ASN A 41 -1.36 -21.41 -58.66
CA ASN A 41 -1.18 -22.84 -58.47
C ASN A 41 -0.31 -23.07 -57.21
N SER A 42 -0.66 -24.06 -56.39
CA SER A 42 0.25 -25.10 -55.93
C SER A 42 -0.58 -26.13 -55.17
N ALA A 43 -0.68 -27.34 -55.71
CA ALA A 43 -1.33 -28.46 -55.05
C ALA A 43 -0.72 -28.67 -53.65
N ALA A 44 -1.50 -28.37 -52.62
CA ALA A 44 -1.20 -28.75 -51.25
C ALA A 44 -2.26 -29.76 -50.84
N ILE A 45 -1.83 -31.01 -50.71
CA ILE A 45 -2.60 -32.08 -50.10
C ILE A 45 -3.05 -31.63 -48.70
N ALA A 46 -4.34 -31.31 -48.53
CA ALA A 46 -4.89 -30.88 -47.26
C ALA A 46 -5.36 -32.09 -46.46
N ILE A 47 -4.75 -32.27 -45.29
CA ILE A 47 -5.12 -33.29 -44.32
C ILE A 47 -6.23 -32.72 -43.42
N ASN A 48 -7.40 -33.35 -43.42
CA ASN A 48 -8.60 -32.80 -42.78
C ASN A 48 -9.10 -33.60 -41.55
N LYS A 49 -8.58 -34.81 -41.30
CA LYS A 49 -8.97 -35.64 -40.15
C LYS A 49 -7.81 -36.43 -39.54
N LEU A 50 -7.93 -36.74 -38.25
CA LEU A 50 -7.11 -37.68 -37.51
C LEU A 50 -8.02 -38.80 -37.00
N ASP A 51 -7.73 -40.03 -37.42
CA ASP A 51 -8.39 -41.25 -36.96
C ASP A 51 -7.46 -41.97 -35.97
N LEU A 52 -8.00 -42.41 -34.85
CA LEU A 52 -7.25 -43.03 -33.75
C LEU A 52 -7.58 -44.52 -33.68
N GLU A 53 -6.59 -45.39 -33.82
CA GLU A 53 -6.78 -46.84 -33.78
C GLU A 53 -6.01 -47.49 -32.64
N ARG A 54 -6.62 -48.54 -32.06
CA ARG A 54 -5.97 -49.34 -31.02
C ARG A 54 -4.92 -50.27 -31.64
N GLY A 55 -3.67 -50.12 -31.20
CA GLY A 55 -2.56 -50.97 -31.64
C GLY A 55 -2.89 -52.46 -31.50
N GLY A 56 -2.93 -53.18 -32.63
CA GLY A 56 -3.09 -54.63 -32.68
C GLY A 56 -4.46 -55.17 -33.13
N ARG A 57 -5.52 -54.35 -33.32
CA ARG A 57 -6.83 -54.86 -33.82
C ARG A 57 -7.59 -53.98 -34.82
N GLY A 58 -7.05 -52.86 -35.28
CA GLY A 58 -7.72 -51.98 -36.26
C GLY A 58 -9.07 -51.41 -35.80
N HIS A 59 -9.31 -51.34 -34.48
CA HIS A 59 -10.53 -50.78 -33.93
C HIS A 59 -10.34 -49.28 -33.71
N GLU A 60 -11.17 -48.48 -34.36
CA GLU A 60 -11.20 -47.02 -34.22
C GLU A 60 -11.70 -46.62 -32.83
N ILE A 61 -10.89 -45.85 -32.10
CA ILE A 61 -11.16 -45.36 -30.75
C ILE A 61 -11.81 -43.98 -30.80
N ALA A 62 -11.35 -43.10 -31.71
CA ALA A 62 -11.85 -41.74 -31.81
C ALA A 62 -11.49 -41.08 -33.15
N HIS A 63 -12.32 -40.10 -33.53
CA HIS A 63 -12.19 -39.32 -34.75
C HIS A 63 -12.11 -37.82 -34.44
N TRP A 64 -11.04 -37.15 -34.88
CA TRP A 64 -10.79 -35.73 -34.64
C TRP A 64 -10.70 -34.94 -35.96
N ARG A 65 -11.58 -33.95 -36.14
CA ARG A 65 -11.51 -33.02 -37.27
C ARG A 65 -10.36 -32.03 -37.09
N ALA A 66 -9.52 -31.84 -38.10
CA ALA A 66 -8.32 -30.98 -38.03
C ALA A 66 -8.65 -29.51 -37.67
N ASN A 67 -9.82 -29.01 -38.08
CA ASN A 67 -10.30 -27.67 -37.73
C ASN A 67 -10.66 -27.51 -36.24
N HIS A 68 -10.86 -28.60 -35.50
CA HIS A 68 -11.13 -28.59 -34.06
C HIS A 68 -9.91 -28.94 -33.20
N VAL A 69 -8.82 -29.42 -33.82
CA VAL A 69 -7.56 -29.72 -33.11
C VAL A 69 -6.77 -28.43 -32.83
N PHE A 70 -6.20 -28.35 -31.63
CA PHE A 70 -5.31 -27.27 -31.20
C PHE A 70 -4.11 -27.80 -30.41
N SER A 71 -3.01 -27.06 -30.41
CA SER A 71 -1.82 -27.40 -29.62
C SER A 71 -1.98 -26.94 -28.17
N ILE A 72 -1.71 -27.83 -27.22
CA ILE A 72 -1.59 -27.55 -25.79
C ILE A 72 -0.13 -27.17 -25.49
N SER A 73 0.13 -26.40 -24.43
CA SER A 73 1.50 -26.09 -24.00
C SER A 73 2.25 -27.37 -23.60
N SER A 74 3.45 -27.57 -24.16
CA SER A 74 4.32 -28.74 -23.92
C SER A 74 5.80 -28.36 -24.04
N ALA A 75 6.69 -29.21 -23.53
CA ALA A 75 8.14 -29.07 -23.69
C ALA A 75 8.54 -29.13 -25.18
N ARG A 76 9.72 -28.61 -25.54
CA ARG A 76 10.18 -28.57 -26.96
C ARG A 76 10.30 -29.97 -27.60
N THR A 77 10.41 -31.01 -26.80
CA THR A 77 10.57 -32.41 -27.20
C THR A 77 9.24 -33.14 -27.41
N GLU A 78 8.11 -32.50 -27.10
CA GLU A 78 6.77 -33.09 -27.17
C GLU A 78 5.78 -32.15 -27.86
N LEU A 79 4.88 -32.70 -28.66
CA LEU A 79 3.71 -31.99 -29.17
C LEU A 79 2.44 -32.57 -28.55
N ARG A 80 1.72 -31.74 -27.79
CA ARG A 80 0.43 -32.12 -27.20
C ARG A 80 -0.71 -31.51 -28.01
N LEU A 81 -1.63 -32.35 -28.47
CA LEU A 81 -2.83 -31.92 -29.21
C LEU A 81 -4.09 -32.23 -28.40
N GLY A 82 -5.02 -31.29 -28.38
CA GLY A 82 -6.38 -31.46 -27.86
C GLY A 82 -7.42 -31.10 -28.92
N VAL A 83 -8.68 -31.42 -28.64
CA VAL A 83 -9.81 -31.15 -29.55
C VAL A 83 -10.89 -30.31 -28.86
N ASN A 84 -11.44 -29.33 -29.57
CA ASN A 84 -12.57 -28.53 -29.07
C ASN A 84 -13.83 -29.41 -28.89
N ASN A 85 -14.70 -29.07 -27.93
CA ASN A 85 -15.98 -29.77 -27.65
C ASN A 85 -15.88 -31.22 -27.12
N ARG A 86 -14.75 -31.60 -26.49
CA ARG A 86 -14.65 -32.85 -25.71
C ARG A 86 -14.17 -32.60 -24.28
N LEU A 87 -14.34 -33.60 -23.41
CA LEU A 87 -14.03 -33.56 -21.97
C LEU A 87 -12.62 -32.99 -21.72
N ALA A 88 -12.47 -32.21 -20.65
CA ALA A 88 -11.19 -31.63 -20.24
C ALA A 88 -10.19 -32.74 -19.89
N GLY A 89 -9.30 -33.11 -20.83
CA GLY A 89 -8.25 -34.11 -20.59
C GLY A 89 -7.87 -34.97 -21.79
N GLU A 90 -8.75 -35.14 -22.79
CA GLU A 90 -8.42 -35.89 -24.01
C GLU A 90 -7.27 -35.23 -24.77
N ARG A 91 -6.15 -35.95 -24.89
CA ARG A 91 -4.94 -35.43 -25.55
C ARG A 91 -4.14 -36.52 -26.25
N LEU A 92 -3.52 -36.11 -27.35
CA LEU A 92 -2.48 -36.88 -28.03
C LEU A 92 -1.12 -36.26 -27.72
N VAL A 93 -0.16 -37.09 -27.39
CA VAL A 93 1.23 -36.69 -27.17
C VAL A 93 2.11 -37.37 -28.20
N PHE A 94 2.78 -36.57 -29.02
CA PHE A 94 3.79 -37.01 -29.98
C PHE A 94 5.16 -36.62 -29.47
N SER A 95 6.14 -37.50 -29.63
CA SER A 95 7.51 -37.31 -29.14
C SER A 95 8.53 -37.44 -30.28
N GLY A 96 9.65 -36.72 -30.19
CA GLY A 96 10.80 -36.91 -31.07
C GLY A 96 10.61 -36.39 -32.51
N SER A 97 11.13 -37.13 -33.49
CA SER A 97 11.29 -36.70 -34.89
C SER A 97 9.97 -36.48 -35.65
N GLN A 98 8.87 -37.09 -35.19
CA GLN A 98 7.55 -37.03 -35.83
C GLN A 98 6.89 -35.63 -35.71
N ILE A 99 7.30 -34.81 -34.72
CA ILE A 99 6.71 -33.49 -34.45
C ILE A 99 6.80 -32.56 -35.67
N ASN A 100 7.94 -32.55 -36.35
CA ASN A 100 8.16 -31.71 -37.53
C ASN A 100 7.24 -32.14 -38.69
N GLN A 101 7.05 -33.45 -38.87
CA GLN A 101 6.15 -34.00 -39.87
C GLN A 101 4.70 -33.60 -39.57
N ILE A 102 4.23 -33.77 -38.33
CA ILE A 102 2.87 -33.36 -37.92
C ILE A 102 2.63 -31.86 -38.17
N HIS A 103 3.63 -31.01 -37.94
CA HIS A 103 3.54 -29.59 -38.24
C HIS A 103 3.47 -29.24 -39.73
N HIS A 104 4.07 -30.04 -40.61
CA HIS A 104 3.92 -29.90 -42.06
C HIS A 104 2.53 -30.35 -42.53
N LEU A 105 1.98 -31.39 -41.91
CA LEU A 105 0.68 -31.98 -42.27
C LEU A 105 -0.51 -31.20 -41.72
N LEU A 106 -0.35 -30.57 -40.56
CA LEU A 106 -1.38 -29.75 -39.92
C LEU A 106 -0.88 -28.30 -39.76
N PRO A 107 -0.71 -27.55 -40.86
CA PRO A 107 -0.16 -26.19 -40.84
C PRO A 107 -1.03 -25.23 -40.00
N GLY A 108 -2.34 -25.50 -39.92
CA GLY A 108 -3.30 -24.76 -39.09
C GLY A 108 -2.98 -24.75 -37.59
N LEU A 109 -2.22 -25.72 -37.07
CA LEU A 109 -1.81 -25.75 -35.66
C LEU A 109 -0.89 -24.58 -35.31
N LYS A 110 0.08 -24.27 -36.17
CA LYS A 110 0.99 -23.12 -35.97
C LYS A 110 0.23 -21.80 -36.02
N ILE A 111 -0.72 -21.68 -36.96
CA ILE A 111 -1.55 -20.49 -37.14
C ILE A 111 -2.47 -20.26 -35.93
N LYS A 112 -3.20 -21.29 -35.47
CA LYS A 112 -4.06 -21.22 -34.28
C LYS A 112 -3.25 -20.94 -33.01
N ARG A 113 -2.08 -21.56 -32.84
CA ARG A 113 -1.18 -21.30 -31.71
C ARG A 113 -0.71 -19.85 -31.70
N ARG A 114 -0.30 -19.30 -32.85
CA ARG A 114 0.10 -17.88 -32.96
C ARG A 114 -1.07 -16.93 -32.70
N LYS A 115 -2.27 -17.23 -33.20
CA LYS A 115 -3.50 -16.44 -32.96
C LYS A 115 -3.93 -16.46 -31.50
N ASN A 116 -3.93 -17.63 -30.85
CA ASN A 116 -4.25 -17.78 -29.43
C ASN A 116 -3.20 -17.09 -28.54
N ARG A 117 -1.90 -17.24 -28.85
CA ARG A 117 -0.83 -16.52 -28.16
C ARG A 117 -0.98 -15.00 -28.34
N GLY A 118 -1.30 -14.52 -29.54
CA GLY A 118 -1.57 -13.09 -29.78
C GLY A 118 -2.76 -12.57 -28.98
N ARG A 119 -3.86 -13.35 -28.91
CA ARG A 119 -5.02 -13.00 -28.09
C ARG A 119 -4.70 -13.00 -26.59
N GLN A 120 -3.96 -13.99 -26.11
CA GLN A 120 -3.52 -14.06 -24.71
C GLN A 120 -2.58 -12.91 -24.36
N MET A 121 -1.61 -12.57 -25.24
CA MET A 121 -0.73 -11.42 -25.04
C MET A 121 -1.50 -10.10 -25.03
N ARG A 122 -2.55 -9.96 -25.84
CA ARG A 122 -3.45 -8.79 -25.78
C ARG A 122 -4.20 -8.72 -24.45
N PHE A 123 -4.76 -9.83 -23.98
CA PHE A 123 -5.41 -9.88 -22.67
C PHE A 123 -4.46 -9.55 -21.53
N VAL A 124 -3.25 -10.12 -21.54
CA VAL A 124 -2.20 -9.79 -20.55
C VAL A 124 -1.84 -8.31 -20.64
N GLY A 125 -1.64 -7.77 -21.85
CA GLY A 125 -1.34 -6.35 -22.04
C GLY A 125 -2.45 -5.42 -21.53
N LEU A 126 -3.71 -5.73 -21.79
CA LEU A 126 -4.86 -4.97 -21.28
C LEU A 126 -4.97 -5.06 -19.75
N ALA A 127 -4.81 -6.27 -19.18
CA ALA A 127 -4.85 -6.46 -17.74
C ALA A 127 -3.70 -5.73 -17.03
N SER A 128 -2.47 -5.82 -17.57
CA SER A 128 -1.32 -5.07 -17.05
C SER A 128 -1.53 -3.56 -17.19
N GLY A 129 -2.08 -3.09 -18.30
CA GLY A 129 -2.41 -1.67 -18.49
C GLY A 129 -3.46 -1.16 -17.49
N ALA A 130 -4.50 -1.95 -17.23
CA ALA A 130 -5.51 -1.65 -16.22
C ALA A 130 -4.89 -1.59 -14.80
N LEU A 131 -4.02 -2.54 -14.46
CA LEU A 131 -3.32 -2.56 -13.17
C LEU A 131 -2.39 -1.34 -13.01
N VAL A 132 -1.61 -1.01 -14.04
CA VAL A 132 -0.74 0.18 -14.03
C VAL A 132 -1.57 1.46 -13.87
N SER A 133 -2.72 1.54 -14.55
CA SER A 133 -3.62 2.69 -14.43
C SER A 133 -4.20 2.82 -13.01
N LEU A 134 -4.57 1.69 -12.39
CA LEU A 134 -5.05 1.64 -11.01
C LEU A 134 -3.96 2.09 -10.02
N VAL A 135 -2.73 1.59 -10.18
CA VAL A 135 -1.59 1.98 -9.36
C VAL A 135 -1.25 3.47 -9.54
N ALA A 136 -1.29 3.98 -10.77
CA ALA A 136 -1.07 5.40 -11.03
C ALA A 136 -2.19 6.27 -10.41
N ALA A 137 -3.45 5.84 -10.50
CA ALA A 137 -4.57 6.53 -9.86
C ALA A 137 -4.43 6.55 -8.32
N TYR A 138 -3.94 5.46 -7.73
CA TYR A 138 -3.64 5.40 -6.30
C TYR A 138 -2.49 6.34 -5.90
N ILE A 139 -1.34 6.25 -6.57
CA ILE A 139 -0.12 7.00 -6.22
C ILE A 139 -0.26 8.49 -6.49
N TYR A 140 -0.89 8.87 -7.61
CA TYR A 140 -0.95 10.27 -8.05
C TYR A 140 -2.36 10.85 -7.96
N GLY A 141 -3.39 10.06 -8.26
CA GLY A 141 -4.77 10.54 -8.28
C GLY A 141 -5.30 10.89 -6.90
N ILE A 142 -5.09 10.02 -5.89
CA ILE A 142 -5.56 10.27 -4.52
C ILE A 142 -4.91 11.51 -3.91
N PRO A 143 -3.57 11.68 -3.89
CA PRO A 143 -2.97 12.87 -3.30
C PRO A 143 -3.36 14.16 -4.03
N LEU A 144 -3.46 14.12 -5.37
CA LEU A 144 -3.88 15.27 -6.15
C LEU A 144 -5.30 15.70 -5.80
N MET A 145 -6.23 14.75 -5.69
CA MET A 145 -7.61 15.03 -5.32
C MET A 145 -7.71 15.50 -3.87
N ALA A 146 -6.96 14.89 -2.95
CA ALA A 146 -6.94 15.31 -1.55
C ALA A 146 -6.57 16.79 -1.42
N ASN A 147 -5.50 17.25 -2.07
CA ASN A 147 -5.07 18.65 -2.04
C ASN A 147 -6.16 19.61 -2.55
N ARG A 148 -6.88 19.21 -3.61
CA ARG A 148 -7.97 20.02 -4.16
C ARG A 148 -9.18 20.07 -3.23
N ILE A 149 -9.52 18.95 -2.59
CA ILE A 149 -10.66 18.86 -1.68
C ILE A 149 -10.39 19.67 -0.40
N VAL A 150 -9.18 19.58 0.19
CA VAL A 150 -8.82 20.37 1.38
C VAL A 150 -9.04 21.86 1.14
N GLY A 151 -8.63 22.38 -0.02
CA GLY A 151 -8.82 23.80 -0.37
C GLY A 151 -10.29 24.25 -0.46
N LEU A 152 -11.25 23.32 -0.54
CA LEU A 152 -12.68 23.61 -0.56
C LEU A 152 -13.34 23.47 0.82
N ILE A 153 -12.65 22.85 1.79
CA ILE A 153 -13.19 22.64 3.14
C ILE A 153 -13.00 23.92 3.96
N PRO A 154 -14.08 24.50 4.52
CA PRO A 154 -13.99 25.62 5.43
C PRO A 154 -13.17 25.30 6.68
N ALA A 155 -12.46 26.28 7.23
CA ALA A 155 -11.63 26.10 8.42
C ALA A 155 -12.44 25.57 9.61
N GLN A 156 -13.65 26.08 9.83
CA GLN A 156 -14.51 25.62 10.93
C GLN A 156 -14.84 24.13 10.83
N THR A 157 -15.12 23.63 9.62
CA THR A 157 -15.40 22.19 9.41
C THR A 157 -14.18 21.33 9.74
N GLU A 158 -12.98 21.84 9.48
CA GLU A 158 -11.75 21.15 9.84
C GLU A 158 -11.52 21.13 11.36
N VAL A 159 -11.84 22.23 12.05
CA VAL A 159 -11.88 22.29 13.53
C VAL A 159 -12.85 21.25 14.08
N ASP A 160 -14.06 21.16 13.54
CA ASP A 160 -15.07 20.20 14.00
C ASP A 160 -14.59 18.75 13.82
N PHE A 161 -13.85 18.46 12.73
CA PHE A 161 -13.22 17.15 12.55
C PHE A 161 -12.13 16.87 13.58
N GLY A 162 -11.26 17.86 13.85
CA GLY A 162 -10.25 17.79 14.90
C GLY A 162 -10.86 17.44 16.26
N LEU A 163 -11.88 18.21 16.67
CA LEU A 163 -12.59 18.00 17.93
C LEU A 163 -13.30 16.64 18.01
N THR A 164 -13.81 16.13 16.88
CA THR A 164 -14.38 14.78 16.83
C THR A 164 -13.32 13.71 17.14
N ILE A 165 -12.10 13.89 16.61
CA ILE A 165 -10.99 12.97 16.88
C ILE A 165 -10.52 13.09 18.32
N VAL A 166 -10.46 14.31 18.87
CA VAL A 166 -10.16 14.53 20.31
C VAL A 166 -11.19 13.81 21.19
N GLY A 167 -12.48 13.88 20.85
CA GLY A 167 -13.54 13.12 21.52
C GLY A 167 -13.29 11.61 21.49
N GLN A 168 -12.95 11.05 20.32
CA GLN A 168 -12.60 9.62 20.20
C GLN A 168 -11.37 9.24 21.03
N MET A 169 -10.35 10.12 21.08
CA MET A 169 -9.17 9.90 21.92
C MET A 169 -9.55 9.92 23.39
N SER A 170 -10.35 10.91 23.82
CA SER A 170 -10.85 10.99 25.20
C SER A 170 -11.66 9.76 25.59
N ASP A 171 -12.52 9.26 24.70
CA ASP A 171 -13.30 8.05 24.91
C ASP A 171 -12.40 6.81 25.04
N ALA A 172 -11.34 6.72 24.24
CA ALA A 172 -10.35 5.64 24.34
C ALA A 172 -9.60 5.63 25.68
N PHE A 173 -9.52 6.78 26.36
CA PHE A 173 -8.94 6.93 27.70
C PHE A 173 -10.00 7.15 28.78
N ALA A 174 -11.28 6.82 28.54
CA ALA A 174 -12.36 7.10 29.48
C ALA A 174 -12.11 6.48 30.87
N GLU A 175 -11.49 5.30 30.93
CA GLU A 175 -11.11 4.65 32.21
C GLU A 175 -10.06 5.44 33.01
N GLN A 176 -9.31 6.34 32.36
CA GLN A 176 -8.30 7.21 32.96
C GLN A 176 -8.82 8.64 33.21
N GLY A 177 -10.11 8.90 32.94
CA GLY A 177 -10.71 10.23 33.11
C GLY A 177 -10.57 11.15 31.89
N GLY A 178 -10.18 10.63 30.73
CA GLY A 178 -9.96 11.40 29.50
C GLY A 178 -8.50 11.36 29.06
N ILE A 179 -8.10 12.29 28.17
CA ILE A 179 -6.71 12.38 27.71
C ILE A 179 -5.82 12.72 28.91
N PRO A 180 -4.82 11.89 29.26
CA PRO A 180 -4.00 12.11 30.45
C PRO A 180 -2.98 13.23 30.19
N LEU A 181 -3.38 14.48 30.40
CA LEU A 181 -2.49 15.64 30.28
C LEU A 181 -1.43 15.60 31.38
N CYS A 182 -0.20 16.00 31.04
CA CYS A 182 0.86 16.12 32.03
C CYS A 182 0.61 17.29 33.00
N ASP A 183 0.02 18.37 32.50
CA ASP A 183 -0.28 19.58 33.28
C ASP A 183 -1.62 20.17 32.82
N GLU A 184 -2.64 20.07 33.67
CA GLU A 184 -3.99 20.58 33.42
C GLU A 184 -4.10 22.10 33.67
N ASP A 185 -3.13 22.74 34.33
CA ASP A 185 -3.18 24.18 34.58
C ASP A 185 -2.67 24.95 33.35
N ALA A 186 -3.61 25.48 32.57
CA ALA A 186 -3.30 26.32 31.40
C ALA A 186 -2.45 27.56 31.76
N ASN A 187 -2.41 27.99 33.03
CA ASN A 187 -1.61 29.12 33.50
C ASN A 187 -0.28 28.70 34.13
N SER A 188 0.08 27.42 34.06
CA SER A 188 1.38 26.96 34.53
C SER A 188 2.51 27.58 33.70
N VAL A 189 3.71 27.64 34.28
CA VAL A 189 4.89 28.18 33.59
C VAL A 189 5.19 27.40 32.30
N ALA A 190 4.94 26.08 32.29
CA ALA A 190 5.18 25.23 31.13
C ALA A 190 4.18 25.53 30.01
N ASN A 191 2.88 25.53 30.33
CA ASN A 191 1.82 25.74 29.35
C ASN A 191 1.84 27.16 28.78
N LEU A 192 2.10 28.18 29.61
CA LEU A 192 2.29 29.56 29.14
C LEU A 192 3.52 29.71 28.22
N ALA A 193 4.59 28.97 28.49
CA ALA A 193 5.78 28.99 27.64
C ALA A 193 5.51 28.35 26.27
N ILE A 194 4.80 27.22 26.24
CA ILE A 194 4.37 26.55 25.00
C ILE A 194 3.43 27.46 24.20
N ALA A 195 2.42 28.06 24.85
CA ALA A 195 1.50 29.00 24.21
C ALA A 195 2.24 30.21 23.60
N ARG A 196 3.21 30.79 24.32
CA ARG A 196 4.05 31.86 23.78
C ARG A 196 4.84 31.41 22.55
N PHE A 197 5.41 30.20 22.58
CA PHE A 197 6.14 29.65 21.43
C PHE A 197 5.22 29.54 20.21
N VAL A 198 4.00 29.06 20.39
CA VAL A 198 2.98 28.96 19.33
C VAL A 198 2.66 30.35 18.75
N ASP A 199 2.38 31.33 19.61
CA ASP A 199 2.10 32.72 19.18
C ASP A 199 3.24 33.31 18.34
N GLN A 200 4.49 33.10 18.78
CA GLN A 200 5.68 33.56 18.06
C GLN A 200 5.88 32.80 16.74
N ALA A 201 5.53 31.50 16.69
CA ALA A 201 5.67 30.69 15.49
C ALA A 201 4.70 31.11 14.40
N LEU A 202 3.46 31.46 14.80
CA LEU A 202 2.38 31.91 13.93
C LEU A 202 2.46 33.41 13.57
N GLN A 203 3.39 34.17 14.15
CA GLN A 203 3.53 35.58 13.83
C GLN A 203 3.81 35.80 12.33
N GLY A 204 2.89 36.47 11.65
CA GLY A 204 2.96 36.74 10.20
C GLY A 204 2.60 35.55 9.31
N VAL A 205 2.06 34.47 9.89
CA VAL A 205 1.55 33.30 9.16
C VAL A 205 0.05 33.47 8.92
N ASP A 206 -0.39 33.30 7.68
CA ASP A 206 -1.81 33.31 7.32
C ASP A 206 -2.41 31.92 7.60
N THR A 207 -2.96 31.74 8.81
CA THR A 207 -3.66 30.52 9.22
C THR A 207 -4.99 30.87 9.89
N PRO A 208 -6.08 30.15 9.57
CA PRO A 208 -7.36 30.33 10.24
C PRO A 208 -7.47 29.56 11.56
N PHE A 209 -6.46 28.77 11.92
CA PHE A 209 -6.51 27.88 13.08
C PHE A 209 -5.85 28.52 14.30
N ALA A 210 -6.55 28.45 15.44
CA ALA A 210 -5.91 28.59 16.74
C ALA A 210 -5.18 27.27 17.03
N VAL A 211 -3.85 27.33 17.06
CA VAL A 211 -3.04 26.15 17.34
C VAL A 211 -2.92 25.99 18.85
N ASP A 212 -3.21 24.79 19.34
CA ASP A 212 -3.12 24.44 20.75
C ASP A 212 -2.29 23.17 20.89
N ILE A 213 -1.33 23.19 21.80
CA ILE A 213 -0.37 22.10 21.96
C ILE A 213 -0.35 21.62 23.40
N ASP A 214 -0.82 20.39 23.59
CA ASP A 214 -0.85 19.74 24.89
C ASP A 214 0.27 18.70 25.02
N VAL A 215 0.82 18.57 26.23
CA VAL A 215 1.73 17.47 26.55
C VAL A 215 0.95 16.34 27.22
N VAL A 216 0.95 15.16 26.59
CA VAL A 216 0.17 13.99 27.03
C VAL A 216 1.10 12.97 27.69
N ALA A 217 0.70 12.46 28.85
CA ALA A 217 1.38 11.39 29.56
C ALA A 217 1.23 10.06 28.79
N ASN A 218 2.17 9.79 27.90
CA ASN A 218 2.21 8.57 27.09
C ASN A 218 3.67 8.14 26.88
N PRO A 219 4.04 6.88 27.20
CA PRO A 219 5.42 6.40 27.12
C PRO A 219 5.92 6.24 25.68
N ILE A 220 5.05 6.29 24.67
CA ILE A 220 5.44 6.23 23.27
C ILE A 220 6.13 7.55 22.88
N PRO A 221 7.35 7.53 22.31
CA PRO A 221 8.00 8.74 21.85
C PRO A 221 7.37 9.20 20.53
N ASN A 222 6.34 10.05 20.62
CA ASN A 222 5.64 10.61 19.48
C ASN A 222 5.21 12.07 19.70
N ALA A 223 4.93 12.77 18.60
CA ALA A 223 4.17 14.01 18.57
C ALA A 223 3.33 14.00 17.28
N PHE A 224 2.17 14.66 17.27
CA PHE A 224 1.34 14.74 16.07
C PHE A 224 0.39 15.93 16.12
N ALA A 225 0.09 16.46 14.93
CA ALA A 225 -0.98 17.41 14.68
C ALA A 225 -2.27 16.75 14.16
N LEU A 226 -3.40 17.16 14.70
CA LEU A 226 -4.74 16.86 14.20
C LEU A 226 -5.23 17.99 13.26
N PRO A 227 -6.22 17.70 12.39
CA PRO A 227 -6.91 18.75 11.65
C PRO A 227 -7.45 19.83 12.61
N GLY A 228 -7.37 21.10 12.22
CA GLY A 228 -8.11 22.15 12.91
C GLY A 228 -7.44 22.78 14.14
N GLY A 229 -6.17 22.49 14.42
CA GLY A 229 -5.37 23.26 15.39
C GLY A 229 -4.79 22.48 16.56
N GLN A 230 -5.32 21.30 16.86
CA GLN A 230 -4.89 20.55 18.04
C GLN A 230 -3.63 19.76 17.70
N ALA A 231 -2.59 19.89 18.52
CA ALA A 231 -1.40 19.05 18.42
C ALA A 231 -1.02 18.52 19.80
N TYR A 232 -0.34 17.38 19.81
CA TYR A 232 0.01 16.67 21.03
C TYR A 232 1.47 16.27 21.02
N TYR A 233 2.13 16.47 22.15
CA TYR A 233 3.50 16.03 22.39
C TYR A 233 3.50 14.96 23.48
N PHE A 234 4.01 13.77 23.20
CA PHE A 234 3.99 12.70 24.21
C PHE A 234 5.16 12.79 25.17
N SER A 235 4.89 12.48 26.44
CA SER A 235 5.89 12.50 27.51
C SER A 235 7.08 11.56 27.23
N GLY A 236 6.86 10.44 26.53
CA GLY A 236 7.92 9.54 26.08
C GLY A 236 8.92 10.22 25.15
N LEU A 237 8.46 11.12 24.27
CA LEU A 237 9.34 11.92 23.41
C LEU A 237 10.03 13.00 24.22
N LEU A 238 9.28 13.61 25.15
CA LEU A 238 9.80 14.68 26.00
C LEU A 238 10.94 14.15 26.86
N GLN A 239 10.83 12.94 27.40
CA GLN A 239 11.90 12.28 28.17
C GLN A 239 13.20 12.15 27.37
N LYS A 240 13.13 11.81 26.07
CA LYS A 240 14.29 11.69 25.16
C LYS A 240 14.84 13.05 24.68
N THR A 241 14.09 14.13 24.87
CA THR A 241 14.46 15.50 24.49
C THR A 241 15.46 16.07 25.50
N GLN A 242 16.65 16.44 25.06
CA GLN A 242 17.77 16.85 25.91
C GLN A 242 17.89 18.36 26.10
N ASN A 243 17.36 19.16 25.17
CA ASN A 243 17.46 20.61 25.21
C ASN A 243 16.25 21.28 24.55
N SER A 244 16.15 22.59 24.76
CA SER A 244 15.07 23.43 24.23
C SER A 244 15.02 23.48 22.71
N ASP A 245 16.15 23.32 22.01
CA ASP A 245 16.19 23.38 20.54
C ASP A 245 15.51 22.16 19.91
N GLU A 246 15.74 20.98 20.47
CA GLU A 246 15.08 19.75 20.04
C GLU A 246 13.57 19.82 20.24
N PHE A 247 13.12 20.30 21.41
CA PHE A 247 11.70 20.52 21.70
C PHE A 247 11.08 21.52 20.71
N SER A 248 11.73 22.66 20.53
CA SER A 248 11.29 23.74 19.63
C SER A 248 11.18 23.28 18.18
N ALA A 249 12.16 22.49 17.72
CA ALA A 249 12.19 21.99 16.35
C ALA A 249 11.02 21.03 16.07
N VAL A 250 10.70 20.14 17.01
CA VAL A 250 9.51 19.27 16.88
C VAL A 250 8.22 20.08 16.96
N LEU A 251 8.09 21.01 17.91
CA LEU A 251 6.89 21.87 17.99
C LEU A 251 6.65 22.65 16.71
N ALA A 252 7.69 23.32 16.18
CA ALA A 252 7.57 24.07 14.95
C ALA A 252 7.23 23.17 13.75
N HIS A 253 7.74 21.94 13.72
CA HIS A 253 7.39 20.93 12.70
C HIS A 253 5.91 20.55 12.77
N GLU A 254 5.37 20.27 13.96
CA GLU A 254 3.94 19.95 14.13
C GLU A 254 3.03 21.15 13.81
N ILE A 255 3.42 22.37 14.19
CA ILE A 255 2.71 23.59 13.79
C ILE A 255 2.70 23.72 12.26
N GLY A 256 3.80 23.38 11.59
CA GLY A 256 3.88 23.34 10.14
C GLY A 256 2.86 22.39 9.51
N HIS A 257 2.61 21.23 10.11
CA HIS A 257 1.56 20.32 9.67
C HIS A 257 0.14 20.91 9.82
N VAL A 258 -0.11 21.67 10.89
CA VAL A 258 -1.40 22.36 11.08
C VAL A 258 -1.58 23.47 10.04
N VAL A 259 -0.58 24.35 9.90
CA VAL A 259 -0.63 25.50 8.97
C VAL A 259 -0.85 25.03 7.53
N ALA A 260 -0.18 23.96 7.12
CA ALA A 260 -0.32 23.39 5.78
C ALA A 260 -1.52 22.43 5.63
N ARG A 261 -2.36 22.26 6.68
CA ARG A 261 -3.56 21.41 6.68
C ARG A 261 -3.28 19.95 6.31
N HIS A 262 -2.08 19.46 6.65
CA HIS A 262 -1.63 18.11 6.30
C HIS A 262 -2.49 17.03 6.97
N GLY A 263 -3.01 17.28 8.19
CA GLY A 263 -3.94 16.37 8.86
C GLY A 263 -5.21 16.12 8.04
N MET A 264 -5.82 17.19 7.52
CA MET A 264 -7.02 17.10 6.68
C MET A 264 -6.73 16.41 5.34
N GLN A 265 -5.59 16.73 4.71
CA GLN A 265 -5.12 16.07 3.49
C GLN A 265 -4.95 14.55 3.70
N LYS A 266 -4.35 14.16 4.82
CA LYS A 266 -4.15 12.76 5.21
C LYS A 266 -5.48 12.06 5.43
N MET A 267 -6.42 12.70 6.12
CA MET A 267 -7.76 12.16 6.34
C MET A 267 -8.47 11.85 5.01
N ILE A 268 -8.48 12.81 4.07
CA ILE A 268 -9.09 12.62 2.75
C ILE A 268 -8.38 11.53 1.95
N SER A 269 -7.05 11.50 1.99
CA SER A 269 -6.25 10.49 1.29
C SER A 269 -6.53 9.08 1.80
N SER A 270 -6.68 8.91 3.12
CA SER A 270 -7.05 7.65 3.74
C SER A 270 -8.48 7.24 3.37
N ALA A 271 -9.44 8.19 3.37
CA ALA A 271 -10.81 7.92 2.93
C ALA A 271 -10.87 7.49 1.46
N GLY A 272 -10.16 8.19 0.57
CA GLY A 272 -10.05 7.84 -0.85
C GLY A 272 -9.40 6.47 -1.07
N THR A 273 -8.41 6.12 -0.24
CA THR A 273 -7.78 4.79 -0.26
C THR A 273 -8.78 3.69 0.13
N GLY A 274 -9.53 3.90 1.21
CA GLY A 274 -10.57 2.97 1.66
C GLY A 274 -11.63 2.72 0.58
N LEU A 275 -12.09 3.79 -0.08
CA LEU A 275 -13.04 3.70 -1.20
C LEU A 275 -12.46 2.92 -2.39
N LEU A 276 -11.19 3.16 -2.76
CA LEU A 276 -10.54 2.46 -3.87
C LEU A 276 -10.38 0.96 -3.58
N VAL A 277 -9.95 0.61 -2.37
CA VAL A 277 -9.81 -0.79 -1.93
C VAL A 277 -11.19 -1.47 -1.92
N GLY A 278 -12.20 -0.81 -1.37
CA GLY A 278 -13.56 -1.37 -1.33
C GLY A 278 -14.15 -1.60 -2.73
N PHE A 279 -13.88 -0.71 -3.67
CA PHE A 279 -14.26 -0.89 -5.08
C PHE A 279 -13.60 -2.12 -5.72
N VAL A 280 -12.31 -2.35 -5.45
CA VAL A 280 -11.55 -3.48 -6.01
C VAL A 280 -11.98 -4.82 -5.41
N LEU A 281 -12.23 -4.85 -4.10
CA LEU A 281 -12.58 -6.08 -3.38
C LEU A 281 -14.08 -6.39 -3.43
N GLY A 282 -14.92 -5.46 -3.92
CA GLY A 282 -16.37 -5.59 -3.93
C GLY A 282 -16.99 -5.46 -2.54
N ASP A 283 -16.26 -4.89 -1.58
CA ASP A 283 -16.68 -4.74 -0.19
C ASP A 283 -16.51 -3.28 0.25
N ILE A 284 -17.61 -2.53 0.22
CA ILE A 284 -17.65 -1.12 0.62
C ILE A 284 -17.83 -0.98 2.15
N THR A 285 -17.99 -2.10 2.90
CA THR A 285 -18.23 -2.07 4.35
C THR A 285 -17.01 -1.61 5.17
N GLY A 286 -15.82 -1.57 4.56
CA GLY A 286 -14.58 -1.03 5.15
C GLY A 286 -14.62 0.46 5.51
N LEU A 287 -15.68 1.18 5.14
CA LEU A 287 -15.93 2.57 5.51
C LEU A 287 -16.62 2.72 6.88
N SER A 288 -16.32 1.83 7.84
CA SER A 288 -16.72 2.00 9.24
C SER A 288 -15.84 3.07 9.90
N VAL A 289 -16.02 4.30 9.44
CA VAL A 289 -15.17 5.48 9.68
C VAL A 289 -15.28 6.00 11.12
N ALA A 290 -16.34 5.65 11.85
CA ALA A 290 -16.65 6.27 13.13
C ALA A 290 -15.71 5.90 14.30
N GLY A 291 -14.93 4.81 14.22
CA GLY A 291 -14.08 4.35 15.34
C GLY A 291 -12.58 4.31 15.07
N GLY A 292 -12.14 4.52 13.82
CA GLY A 292 -10.74 4.31 13.41
C GLY A 292 -10.02 5.55 12.89
N LEU A 293 -10.71 6.69 12.72
CA LEU A 293 -10.12 7.88 12.10
C LEU A 293 -8.96 8.46 12.92
N GLY A 294 -9.12 8.56 14.24
CA GLY A 294 -8.03 9.00 15.13
C GLY A 294 -6.80 8.12 14.99
N SER A 295 -6.95 6.80 15.11
CA SER A 295 -5.86 5.85 14.95
C SER A 295 -5.18 5.91 13.58
N ILE A 296 -5.94 6.13 12.50
CA ILE A 296 -5.41 6.29 11.14
C ILE A 296 -4.56 7.57 11.04
N LEU A 297 -5.02 8.67 11.61
CA LEU A 297 -4.30 9.94 11.57
C LEU A 297 -3.05 9.94 12.43
N ILE A 298 -3.13 9.31 13.60
CA ILE A 298 -2.01 9.21 14.55
C ILE A 298 -0.95 8.23 14.05
N ASN A 299 -1.31 7.12 13.39
CA ASN A 299 -0.34 6.05 13.09
C ASN A 299 0.16 6.01 11.64
N ASN A 300 -0.53 6.65 10.69
CA ASN A 300 -0.05 6.64 9.30
C ASN A 300 1.10 7.63 9.08
N SER A 301 1.90 7.42 8.04
CA SER A 301 2.91 8.40 7.62
C SER A 301 2.29 9.57 6.88
N PHE A 302 2.90 10.75 7.02
CA PHE A 302 2.67 11.85 6.08
C PHE A 302 3.40 11.63 4.76
N SER A 303 2.97 12.35 3.72
CA SER A 303 3.64 12.30 2.42
C SER A 303 5.03 12.95 2.50
N ARG A 304 5.96 12.54 1.62
CA ARG A 304 7.30 13.13 1.56
C ARG A 304 7.29 14.65 1.34
N GLU A 305 6.27 15.16 0.64
CA GLU A 305 6.14 16.59 0.40
C GLU A 305 5.63 17.32 1.64
N ALA A 306 4.65 16.75 2.33
CA ALA A 306 4.14 17.29 3.59
C ALA A 306 5.26 17.41 4.65
N GLU A 307 6.12 16.40 4.74
CA GLU A 307 7.29 16.42 5.65
C GLU A 307 8.30 17.52 5.28
N ARG A 308 8.52 17.78 3.99
CA ARG A 308 9.43 18.85 3.54
C ARG A 308 8.86 20.23 3.82
N GLU A 309 7.55 20.40 3.64
CA GLU A 309 6.87 21.67 3.92
C GLU A 309 6.86 21.97 5.42
N ALA A 310 6.63 20.95 6.27
CA ALA A 310 6.75 21.07 7.72
C ALA A 310 8.19 21.39 8.17
N ASP A 311 9.21 20.70 7.62
CA ASP A 311 10.63 21.03 7.88
C ASP A 311 10.98 22.46 7.46
N ALA A 312 10.49 22.90 6.31
CA ALA A 312 10.72 24.24 5.78
C ALA A 312 10.05 25.32 6.64
N PHE A 313 8.84 25.04 7.14
CA PHE A 313 8.17 25.90 8.10
C PHE A 313 8.97 25.97 9.42
N ALA A 314 9.42 24.83 9.96
CA ALA A 314 10.22 24.79 11.17
C ALA A 314 11.53 25.59 11.02
N ALA A 315 12.21 25.48 9.87
CA ALA A 315 13.39 26.28 9.55
C ALA A 315 13.09 27.78 9.45
N GLN A 316 11.93 28.18 8.91
CA GLN A 316 11.54 29.59 8.90
C GLN A 316 11.26 30.12 10.31
N VAL A 317 10.53 29.36 11.12
CA VAL A 317 10.24 29.71 12.52
C VAL A 317 11.53 29.79 13.33
N SER A 318 12.49 28.91 13.08
CA SER A 318 13.75 28.88 13.82
C SER A 318 14.57 30.15 13.69
N THR A 319 14.46 30.85 12.56
CA THR A 319 15.10 32.17 12.37
C THR A 319 14.45 33.28 13.20
N ARG A 320 13.16 33.14 13.54
CA ARG A 320 12.40 34.13 14.33
C ARG A 320 12.52 33.89 15.83
N ILE A 321 12.42 32.63 16.26
CA ILE A 321 12.41 32.22 17.69
C ILE A 321 13.80 31.76 18.16
N ASN A 322 14.79 31.76 17.27
CA ASN A 322 16.20 31.51 17.58
C ASN A 322 16.44 30.13 18.25
N PHE A 323 16.09 29.06 17.55
CA PHE A 323 16.44 27.69 17.91
C PHE A 323 17.11 26.97 16.73
N ASN A 324 17.71 25.81 16.98
CA ASN A 324 18.30 24.99 15.93
C ASN A 324 17.36 23.92 15.35
N PRO A 325 16.86 24.06 14.10
CA PRO A 325 15.97 23.07 13.52
C PRO A 325 16.70 21.74 13.23
N ALA A 326 18.02 21.75 13.10
CA ALA A 326 18.82 20.53 12.96
C ALA A 326 18.85 19.71 14.25
N ALA A 327 18.50 20.30 15.41
CA ALA A 327 18.50 19.58 16.68
C ALA A 327 17.50 18.41 16.68
N MET A 328 16.37 18.54 15.95
CA MET A 328 15.40 17.45 15.77
C MET A 328 16.04 16.18 15.19
N VAL A 329 17.07 16.29 14.35
CA VAL A 329 17.79 15.11 13.81
C VAL A 329 18.44 14.32 14.96
N ASN A 330 19.02 14.99 15.95
CA ASN A 330 19.66 14.33 17.10
C ASN A 330 18.63 13.62 17.97
N LEU A 331 17.47 14.25 18.19
CA LEU A 331 16.36 13.64 18.91
C LEU A 331 15.85 12.40 18.18
N LEU A 332 15.61 12.51 16.88
CA LEU A 332 15.19 11.39 16.04
C LEU A 332 16.22 10.26 16.08
N ASP A 333 17.51 10.56 15.87
CA ASP A 333 18.56 9.53 15.95
C ASP A 333 18.60 8.86 17.33
N ARG A 334 18.36 9.59 18.43
CA ARG A 334 18.24 8.97 19.77
C ARG A 334 16.99 8.10 19.93
N VAL A 335 15.86 8.49 19.33
CA VAL A 335 14.64 7.67 19.34
C VAL A 335 14.83 6.40 18.51
N ALA A 336 15.57 6.46 17.40
CA ALA A 336 15.85 5.30 16.54
C ALA A 336 16.75 4.25 17.19
N LEU A 337 17.60 4.65 18.14
CA LEU A 337 18.52 3.78 18.86
C LEU A 337 17.88 3.06 20.05
N ASP A 338 16.62 3.36 20.39
CA ASP A 338 15.92 2.72 21.49
C ASP A 338 15.32 1.38 21.00
N ASP A 339 15.86 0.25 21.46
CA ASP A 339 15.56 -1.12 20.98
C ASP A 339 14.11 -1.61 21.26
N GLU A 340 13.30 -0.81 21.95
CA GLU A 340 11.86 -1.06 22.09
C GLU A 340 11.17 -0.86 20.74
N PHE A 341 11.05 -1.96 20.00
CA PHE A 341 10.56 -2.04 18.61
C PHE A 341 9.25 -1.25 18.35
N ALA A 342 8.33 -1.21 19.32
CA ALA A 342 7.07 -0.45 19.21
C ALA A 342 7.24 1.07 19.46
N LYS A 343 8.22 1.47 20.28
CA LYS A 343 8.45 2.88 20.67
C LYS A 343 9.26 3.63 19.60
N ALA A 344 10.28 3.00 19.02
CA ALA A 344 11.05 3.60 17.93
C ALA A 344 10.23 3.79 16.63
N MET A 345 9.15 3.02 16.44
CA MET A 345 8.33 3.09 15.23
C MET A 345 7.26 4.19 15.23
N ALA A 346 6.89 4.81 16.35
CA ALA A 346 5.77 5.75 16.34
C ALA A 346 6.12 7.08 15.64
N LEU A 347 7.16 7.78 16.10
CA LEU A 347 7.60 9.04 15.47
C LEU A 347 8.24 8.81 14.08
N PHE A 348 9.00 7.73 13.89
CA PHE A 348 9.56 7.40 12.57
C PHE A 348 8.55 6.84 11.58
N GLY A 349 7.53 6.14 12.07
CA GLY A 349 6.45 5.59 11.26
C GLY A 349 5.51 6.69 10.76
N THR A 350 5.32 7.74 11.56
CA THR A 350 4.49 8.90 11.21
C THR A 350 5.26 9.96 10.43
N HIS A 351 6.53 10.21 10.81
CA HIS A 351 7.41 11.24 10.24
C HIS A 351 8.77 10.66 9.79
N PRO A 352 8.82 9.87 8.69
CA PRO A 352 10.04 9.17 8.29
C PRO A 352 11.16 10.12 7.85
N LEU A 353 12.23 10.20 8.65
CA LEU A 353 13.43 10.98 8.35
C LEU A 353 14.28 10.29 7.27
N ASN A 354 14.40 10.93 6.10
CA ASN A 354 15.27 10.47 5.02
C ASN A 354 16.52 11.35 4.89
N SER A 355 17.51 10.88 4.10
CA SER A 355 18.78 11.59 3.90
C SER A 355 18.63 13.02 3.40
N GLN A 356 17.65 13.27 2.51
CA GLN A 356 17.39 14.61 1.98
C GLN A 356 16.85 15.56 3.05
N ARG A 357 15.90 15.11 3.88
CA ARG A 357 15.38 15.90 5.01
C ARG A 357 16.49 16.21 6.01
N ARG A 358 17.28 15.20 6.38
CA ARG A 358 18.44 15.36 7.27
C ARG A 358 19.41 16.42 6.75
N GLU A 359 19.72 16.38 5.45
CA GLU A 359 20.62 17.36 4.83
C GLU A 359 20.01 18.76 4.84
N ALA A 360 18.72 18.91 4.50
CA ALA A 360 18.03 20.20 4.50
C ALA A 360 17.95 20.84 5.90
N LEU A 361 17.64 20.04 6.93
CA LEU A 361 17.63 20.48 8.32
C LEU A 361 19.04 20.87 8.78
N ALA A 362 20.05 20.06 8.45
CA ALA A 362 21.45 20.37 8.77
C ALA A 362 21.95 21.65 8.09
N GLN A 363 21.50 21.94 6.87
CA GLN A 363 21.81 23.20 6.18
C GLN A 363 21.13 24.39 6.88
N SER A 364 19.86 24.26 7.24
CA SER A 364 19.09 25.28 7.95
C SER A 364 19.71 25.61 9.32
N GLY A 365 20.18 24.59 10.04
CA GLY A 365 20.84 24.76 11.33
C GLY A 365 22.18 25.51 11.30
N ARG A 366 22.80 25.70 10.13
CA ARG A 366 24.03 26.51 9.99
C ARG A 366 23.76 28.01 9.92
N GLN A 367 22.52 28.42 9.71
CA GLN A 367 22.14 29.82 9.48
C GLN A 367 21.67 30.56 10.74
N ILE A 368 21.83 29.98 11.92
CA ILE A 368 21.23 30.50 13.16
C ILE A 368 22.11 31.62 13.73
N SER A 369 21.45 32.70 14.15
CA SER A 369 22.05 33.85 14.82
C SER A 369 22.27 33.58 16.32
N THR A 370 23.04 34.43 17.00
CA THR A 370 23.38 34.28 18.43
C THR A 370 22.33 34.89 19.36
N GLY A 371 21.04 34.71 19.08
CA GLY A 371 19.96 35.29 19.89
C GLY A 371 19.74 34.56 21.23
N ASP A 372 18.72 35.01 21.97
CA ASP A 372 18.25 34.33 23.17
C ASP A 372 17.58 32.98 22.82
N ALA A 373 17.69 32.00 23.71
CA ALA A 373 17.05 30.69 23.54
C ALA A 373 15.51 30.83 23.49
N PRO A 374 14.80 29.90 22.81
CA PRO A 374 13.33 29.91 22.67
C PRO A 374 12.59 29.83 24.02
N PHE A 375 13.25 29.21 25.01
CA PHE A 375 12.76 29.05 26.37
C PHE A 375 13.83 29.50 27.36
N SER A 376 13.42 30.25 28.39
CA SER A 376 14.31 30.54 29.52
C SER A 376 14.63 29.25 30.29
N SER A 377 15.68 29.27 31.11
CA SER A 377 16.05 28.10 31.91
C SER A 377 14.93 27.66 32.86
N GLN A 378 14.12 28.59 33.38
CA GLN A 378 12.98 28.28 34.24
C GLN A 378 11.86 27.61 33.46
N GLU A 379 11.55 28.11 32.26
CA GLU A 379 10.51 27.55 31.40
C GLU A 379 10.89 26.18 30.88
N TRP A 380 12.14 26.01 30.44
CA TRP A 380 12.62 24.71 30.00
C TRP A 380 12.59 23.68 31.13
N LEU A 381 12.97 24.07 32.35
CA LEU A 381 12.85 23.20 33.52
C LEU A 381 11.39 22.83 33.79
N ALA A 382 10.48 23.81 33.76
CA ALA A 382 9.06 23.60 33.98
C ALA A 382 8.47 22.62 32.96
N ILE A 383 8.75 22.81 31.66
CA ILE A 383 8.35 21.90 30.59
C ILE A 383 8.92 20.51 30.85
N LYS A 384 10.22 20.40 31.15
CA LYS A 384 10.87 19.10 31.33
C LYS A 384 10.34 18.32 32.54
N SER A 385 9.86 19.01 33.57
CA SER A 385 9.28 18.42 34.78
C SER A 385 7.76 18.33 34.80
N MET A 386 7.06 18.77 33.73
CA MET A 386 5.59 18.86 33.75
C MET A 386 4.91 17.50 33.81
N CYS A 387 5.55 16.43 33.33
CA CYS A 387 4.98 15.10 33.34
C CYS A 387 5.39 14.29 34.59
N PRO A 388 4.48 13.51 35.19
CA PRO A 388 4.87 12.52 36.19
C PRO A 388 5.82 11.48 35.58
N ILE A 389 6.76 10.97 36.39
CA ILE A 389 7.66 9.88 35.98
C ILE A 389 6.80 8.64 35.75
N LEU A 390 6.71 8.18 34.49
CA LEU A 390 6.01 6.96 34.14
C LEU A 390 6.88 5.77 34.57
N ASP A 391 6.59 5.18 35.74
CA ASP A 391 7.26 3.96 36.18
C ASP A 391 6.91 2.80 35.22
N ALA A 392 7.94 2.20 34.63
CA ALA A 392 7.85 1.05 33.71
C ALA A 392 7.49 -0.28 34.43
N ALA A 393 6.69 -0.25 35.50
CA ALA A 393 6.59 -1.34 36.47
C ALA A 393 5.16 -1.86 36.73
N ASN A 394 4.25 -1.81 35.74
CA ASN A 394 2.91 -2.40 35.87
C ASN A 394 2.54 -3.37 34.73
N GLU A 395 3.52 -4.11 34.20
CA GLU A 395 3.28 -5.36 33.47
C GLU A 395 3.69 -6.53 34.37
N GLY A 396 2.75 -7.08 35.16
CA GLY A 396 3.06 -8.27 35.97
C GLY A 396 2.14 -8.63 37.14
N GLN A 397 1.00 -7.96 37.33
CA GLN A 397 0.08 -8.30 38.42
C GLN A 397 -1.37 -8.30 37.93
N ASN A 398 -1.73 -9.26 37.08
CA ASN A 398 -3.12 -9.67 36.87
C ASN A 398 -3.31 -11.13 36.41
N ASP A 399 -2.32 -12.02 36.62
CA ASP A 399 -2.42 -13.46 36.30
C ASP A 399 -2.25 -14.35 37.54
N ALA A 400 -2.89 -14.02 38.66
CA ALA A 400 -2.87 -14.88 39.85
C ALA A 400 -4.17 -14.86 40.67
N ALA A 401 -5.33 -14.74 40.00
CA ALA A 401 -6.61 -14.77 40.70
C ALA A 401 -7.74 -15.50 39.95
N THR A 402 -7.46 -16.64 39.31
CA THR A 402 -8.50 -17.64 38.99
C THR A 402 -7.91 -19.03 38.75
N GLY A 403 -8.16 -19.96 39.68
CA GLY A 403 -7.95 -21.40 39.52
C GLY A 403 -7.03 -21.96 40.59
N GLY A 404 -7.41 -22.90 41.44
CA GLY A 404 -8.65 -23.67 41.55
C GLY A 404 -8.58 -24.52 42.81
N ASP A 405 -9.77 -24.81 43.32
CA ASP A 405 -10.19 -25.81 44.30
C ASP A 405 -9.16 -26.90 44.67
N GLU A 406 -8.85 -26.99 45.97
CA GLU A 406 -8.10 -28.10 46.59
C GLU A 406 -9.01 -29.32 46.72
N GLY A 407 -8.66 -30.40 46.03
CA GLY A 407 -9.21 -31.73 46.25
C GLY A 407 -8.56 -32.42 47.44
N SER A 408 -9.40 -32.80 48.41
CA SER A 408 -9.11 -33.77 49.48
C SER A 408 -8.63 -35.11 48.93
N THR A 409 -7.46 -35.57 49.40
CA THR A 409 -7.22 -36.87 50.06
C THR A 409 -5.89 -36.84 50.81
#